data_AF-A0A224YEI3-F1
#
_entry.id   AF-A0A224YEI3-F1
#
_cell.length_a   1.000
_cell.length_b   1.000
_cell.length_c   1.000
_cell.angle_alpha   90.00
_cell.angle_beta   90.00
_cell.angle_gamma   90.00
#
_symmetry.space_group_name_H-M   'P 1'
#
loop_
_entity.id
_entity.type
_entity.pdbx_description
1 polymer ?
#
loop_
_entity_poly.entity_id
_entity_poly.type
_entity_poly.pdbx_seq_one_letter_code
_entity_poly.pdbx_strand_id
1 'polypeptide(L)'
;MLHKIFEVKPVIENFIKTVPDHVRLTETYKLKNSNGSRQGSHFPQSRAANIDKFTVELHVISDKAHQKAYKKNEQLIIYMAVMTNAVNLRFMDMVNPKISFILVGVTRAKDHDFADSNGRNIDASKMYAGLKSYNKQGKIPGYHDVVYLATGLDMFMVVKGAKKDGILGLATEGGICAPNAVGEGEDTPHMYDGVRTMAHELAHTLGSPHDETPECPWADGYLMTNIEVGTNKHRISKCSEKKIREYVRKLSDDCIKVMNKQNYLEDHKRFPGQTIRDEYYCRKLTKQRGKKVKVIATKAPNCFLKCCYVFMGYRSCSKHEMLDGMTCGRGKTCQRGICGYQ
;
A
#
# COMPACT_ATOMS: atom_id res chain seq x y z
N MET A 1 22.51 34.77 -4.59
CA MET A 1 23.18 33.54 -5.08
C MET A 1 22.06 32.56 -5.46
N LEU A 2 21.62 32.47 -6.71
CA LEU A 2 22.26 31.77 -7.85
C LEU A 2 22.62 30.33 -7.46
N HIS A 3 22.02 29.30 -8.04
CA HIS A 3 21.51 29.11 -9.42
C HIS A 3 20.04 28.54 -9.37
N LYS A 4 19.07 28.72 -10.31
CA LYS A 4 18.98 29.09 -11.74
C LYS A 4 19.58 28.05 -12.72
N ILE A 5 19.21 27.87 -13.99
CA ILE A 5 18.19 28.42 -14.93
C ILE A 5 17.42 27.20 -15.54
N PHE A 6 16.48 27.22 -16.49
CA PHE A 6 15.98 28.14 -17.53
C PHE A 6 14.42 28.14 -17.60
N GLU A 7 13.84 28.76 -18.62
CA GLU A 7 12.40 28.78 -18.99
C GLU A 7 12.26 28.62 -20.52
N VAL A 8 11.06 28.28 -21.02
CA VAL A 8 10.56 28.68 -22.37
C VAL A 8 9.06 29.05 -22.27
N LYS A 9 8.61 30.05 -23.03
CA LYS A 9 7.19 30.53 -23.16
C LYS A 9 6.83 30.74 -24.68
N PRO A 10 5.68 31.30 -25.10
CA PRO A 10 4.49 30.52 -25.48
C PRO A 10 3.84 30.89 -26.85
N VAL A 11 3.02 29.99 -27.42
CA VAL A 11 2.05 30.22 -28.54
C VAL A 11 0.90 29.21 -28.32
N ILE A 12 -0.40 29.49 -28.13
CA ILE A 12 -1.44 30.37 -28.73
C ILE A 12 -2.29 29.65 -29.82
N GLU A 13 -3.61 29.51 -29.52
CA GLU A 13 -4.75 29.18 -30.42
C GLU A 13 -4.88 27.74 -31.01
N ASN A 14 -6.07 27.16 -31.29
CA ASN A 14 -7.49 27.53 -31.00
C ASN A 14 -8.45 26.31 -31.13
N PHE A 15 -9.52 26.23 -30.30
CA PHE A 15 -10.83 25.51 -30.39
C PHE A 15 -10.93 24.06 -31.00
N ILE A 16 -11.94 23.19 -30.77
CA ILE A 16 -13.40 23.34 -30.55
C ILE A 16 -13.95 22.25 -29.56
N LYS A 17 -15.13 22.55 -28.99
CA LYS A 17 -16.08 21.73 -28.18
C LYS A 17 -16.59 20.45 -28.93
N THR A 18 -17.36 19.46 -28.42
CA THR A 18 -18.25 19.33 -27.24
C THR A 18 -18.57 17.85 -26.89
N VAL A 19 -19.07 17.63 -25.66
CA VAL A 19 -19.74 16.46 -25.00
C VAL A 19 -21.15 16.17 -25.65
N PRO A 20 -21.96 15.08 -25.42
CA PRO A 20 -21.99 14.05 -24.34
C PRO A 20 -22.16 12.54 -24.68
N ASP A 21 -21.90 11.73 -23.63
CA ASP A 21 -22.62 10.56 -23.07
C ASP A 21 -23.22 9.43 -23.94
N HIS A 22 -22.92 8.19 -23.52
CA HIS A 22 -23.93 7.37 -22.85
C HIS A 22 -23.31 6.37 -21.84
N VAL A 23 -23.61 6.56 -20.56
CA VAL A 23 -23.30 5.60 -19.49
C VAL A 23 -24.43 4.58 -19.35
N ARG A 24 -24.11 3.28 -19.35
CA ARG A 24 -24.90 2.27 -18.64
C ARG A 24 -23.98 1.31 -17.88
N LEU A 25 -24.19 1.28 -16.57
CA LEU A 25 -23.55 0.37 -15.62
C LEU A 25 -24.51 -0.80 -15.37
N THR A 26 -24.07 -2.05 -15.56
CA THR A 26 -24.27 -3.16 -14.58
C THR A 26 -23.62 -4.48 -15.00
N GLU A 27 -22.95 -5.10 -14.02
CA GLU A 27 -22.96 -6.53 -13.68
C GLU A 27 -22.33 -7.59 -14.62
N THR A 28 -21.28 -8.23 -14.07
CA THR A 28 -20.95 -9.67 -14.15
C THR A 28 -21.26 -10.43 -15.44
N TYR A 29 -20.26 -10.72 -16.28
CA TYR A 29 -20.30 -11.95 -17.10
C TYR A 29 -18.95 -12.63 -17.30
N LYS A 30 -18.98 -13.97 -17.15
CA LYS A 30 -17.95 -14.92 -17.56
C LYS A 30 -17.74 -14.83 -19.07
N LEU A 31 -16.49 -14.70 -19.52
CA LEU A 31 -16.17 -14.77 -20.95
C LEU A 31 -16.18 -16.22 -21.44
N LYS A 32 -17.05 -16.51 -22.43
CA LYS A 32 -16.96 -17.71 -23.27
C LYS A 32 -16.29 -17.36 -24.61
N ASN A 33 -15.55 -18.33 -25.14
CA ASN A 33 -14.75 -18.20 -26.37
C ASN A 33 -15.58 -17.83 -27.61
N SER A 34 -14.98 -16.98 -28.46
CA SER A 34 -15.29 -16.87 -29.89
C SER A 34 -13.98 -16.82 -30.67
N ASN A 35 -13.80 -17.73 -31.65
CA ASN A 35 -12.60 -17.78 -32.49
C ASN A 35 -12.57 -16.63 -33.50
N GLY A 36 -11.41 -16.01 -33.67
CA GLY A 36 -11.10 -15.08 -34.77
C GLY A 36 -9.59 -15.15 -35.07
N SER A 37 -9.22 -15.43 -36.33
CA SER A 37 -7.88 -15.88 -36.69
C SER A 37 -6.97 -14.79 -37.29
N ARG A 38 -5.74 -14.74 -36.76
CA ARG A 38 -4.48 -14.32 -37.41
C ARG A 38 -4.38 -12.91 -38.03
N GLN A 39 -3.46 -12.13 -37.47
CA GLN A 39 -2.24 -11.74 -38.19
C GLN A 39 -1.07 -11.63 -37.19
N GLY A 40 0.11 -12.12 -37.57
CA GLY A 40 1.24 -12.25 -36.67
C GLY A 40 2.18 -11.05 -36.72
N SER A 41 2.35 -10.37 -35.58
CA SER A 41 3.52 -9.53 -35.32
C SER A 41 4.62 -10.36 -34.64
N HIS A 42 5.89 -10.05 -34.92
CA HIS A 42 7.02 -10.66 -34.23
C HIS A 42 7.00 -10.29 -32.74
N PHE A 43 6.53 -11.20 -31.89
CA PHE A 43 6.87 -11.18 -30.48
C PHE A 43 8.36 -11.56 -30.36
N PRO A 44 9.22 -10.73 -29.73
CA PRO A 44 10.55 -11.18 -29.38
C PRO A 44 10.41 -12.42 -28.51
N GLN A 45 11.06 -13.50 -28.95
CA GLN A 45 10.94 -14.83 -28.39
C GLN A 45 11.13 -14.80 -26.88
N SER A 46 10.17 -15.33 -26.14
CA SER A 46 10.15 -15.25 -24.68
C SER A 46 11.36 -15.96 -24.08
N ARG A 47 12.42 -15.20 -23.81
CA ARG A 47 13.38 -15.57 -22.78
C ARG A 47 12.61 -15.51 -21.47
N ALA A 48 12.25 -16.68 -20.95
CA ALA A 48 11.98 -16.81 -19.54
C ALA A 48 13.31 -16.52 -18.82
N ALA A 49 13.55 -15.23 -18.53
CA ALA A 49 14.60 -14.86 -17.60
C ALA A 49 14.32 -15.63 -16.31
N ASN A 50 15.33 -16.36 -15.81
CA ASN A 50 15.27 -16.93 -14.47
C ASN A 50 15.41 -15.78 -13.47
N ILE A 51 14.30 -15.07 -13.26
CA ILE A 51 14.19 -14.03 -12.24
C ILE A 51 14.10 -14.77 -10.90
N ASP A 52 15.26 -14.96 -10.27
CA ASP A 52 15.32 -15.55 -8.93
C ASP A 52 14.86 -14.54 -7.86
N LYS A 53 15.04 -13.24 -8.13
CA LYS A 53 14.67 -12.13 -7.26
C LYS A 53 14.25 -10.91 -8.08
N PHE A 54 13.18 -10.24 -7.65
CA PHE A 54 12.79 -8.91 -8.10
C PHE A 54 12.79 -7.98 -6.87
N THR A 55 13.60 -6.93 -6.92
CA THR A 55 13.60 -5.85 -5.92
C THR A 55 12.93 -4.64 -6.55
N VAL A 56 11.78 -4.28 -6.00
CA VAL A 56 10.93 -3.19 -6.45
C VAL A 56 11.34 -1.89 -5.78
N GLU A 57 11.64 -0.88 -6.57
CA GLU A 57 12.02 0.46 -6.15
C GLU A 57 10.77 1.30 -5.86
N LEU A 58 10.42 1.40 -4.59
CA LEU A 58 9.21 2.05 -4.10
C LEU A 58 9.49 3.51 -3.71
N HIS A 59 8.72 4.43 -4.29
CA HIS A 59 8.61 5.81 -3.83
C HIS A 59 7.32 6.02 -3.05
N VAL A 60 7.38 6.58 -1.84
CA VAL A 60 6.17 6.86 -1.04
C VAL A 60 5.83 8.34 -1.04
N ILE A 61 4.59 8.68 -1.38
CA ILE A 61 4.02 10.00 -1.17
C ILE A 61 3.25 10.00 0.14
N SER A 62 3.52 10.99 1.00
CA SER A 62 2.69 11.28 2.16
C SER A 62 1.86 12.53 1.87
N ASP A 63 0.54 12.43 1.93
CA ASP A 63 -0.34 13.59 1.76
C ASP A 63 -0.24 14.56 2.96
N LYS A 64 -0.93 15.70 2.88
CA LYS A 64 -0.92 16.71 3.97
C LYS A 64 -1.53 16.16 5.26
N ALA A 65 -2.57 15.32 5.16
CA ALA A 65 -3.30 14.80 6.31
C ALA A 65 -2.50 13.74 7.09
N HIS A 66 -1.73 12.90 6.42
CA HIS A 66 -0.80 11.95 7.01
C HIS A 66 0.43 12.67 7.55
N GLN A 67 1.06 13.52 6.73
CA GLN A 67 2.38 14.09 7.07
C GLN A 67 2.36 15.07 8.26
N LYS A 68 1.18 15.63 8.61
CA LYS A 68 1.01 16.63 9.69
C LYS A 68 1.53 16.18 11.06
N ALA A 69 1.65 14.86 11.27
CA ALA A 69 2.14 14.28 12.51
C ALA A 69 3.67 14.16 12.60
N TYR A 70 4.42 14.51 11.55
CA TYR A 70 5.88 14.37 11.48
C TYR A 70 6.52 15.74 11.25
N LYS A 71 7.29 16.22 12.23
CA LYS A 71 7.90 17.57 12.20
C LYS A 71 9.14 17.64 11.29
N LYS A 72 9.89 16.53 11.19
CA LYS A 72 11.09 16.42 10.34
C LYS A 72 10.84 15.45 9.18
N ASN A 73 11.63 15.56 8.11
CA ASN A 73 11.61 14.59 7.00
C ASN A 73 12.12 13.22 7.46
N GLU A 74 13.23 13.20 8.21
CA GLU A 74 13.81 12.03 8.86
C GLU A 74 12.76 11.16 9.60
N GLN A 75 11.86 11.78 10.38
CA GLN A 75 10.82 11.06 11.11
C GLN A 75 9.82 10.34 10.19
N LEU A 76 9.48 10.96 9.06
CA LEU A 76 8.58 10.39 8.06
C LEU A 76 9.29 9.31 7.23
N ILE A 77 10.57 9.50 6.90
CA ILE A 77 11.40 8.52 6.20
C ILE A 77 11.58 7.25 7.04
N ILE A 78 11.93 7.39 8.32
CA ILE A 78 12.01 6.27 9.27
C ILE A 78 10.67 5.52 9.34
N TYR A 79 9.55 6.24 9.46
CA TYR A 79 8.23 5.63 9.49
C TYR A 79 7.94 4.81 8.23
N MET A 80 8.17 5.37 7.04
CA MET A 80 7.93 4.67 5.79
C MET A 80 8.88 3.50 5.57
N ALA A 81 10.14 3.57 6.00
CA ALA A 81 11.07 2.45 5.93
C ALA A 81 10.61 1.29 6.83
N VAL A 82 10.16 1.59 8.06
CA VAL A 82 9.62 0.61 9.01
C VAL A 82 8.29 0.01 8.52
N MET A 83 7.45 0.80 7.86
CA MET A 83 6.23 0.34 7.19
C MET A 83 6.57 -0.63 6.04
N THR A 84 7.54 -0.27 5.19
CA THR A 84 8.02 -1.09 4.06
C THR A 84 8.64 -2.40 4.54
N ASN A 85 9.35 -2.42 5.67
CA ASN A 85 9.82 -3.66 6.29
C ASN A 85 8.65 -4.60 6.64
N ALA A 86 7.55 -4.08 7.20
CA ALA A 86 6.38 -4.88 7.54
C ALA A 86 5.59 -5.35 6.30
N VAL A 87 5.55 -4.53 5.24
CA VAL A 87 5.04 -4.94 3.91
C VAL A 87 5.85 -6.12 3.37
N ASN A 88 7.18 -6.06 3.41
CA ASN A 88 8.06 -7.15 2.96
C ASN A 88 7.79 -8.49 3.67
N LEU A 89 7.30 -8.49 4.92
CA LEU A 89 6.90 -9.73 5.60
C LEU A 89 5.70 -10.42 4.93
N ARG A 90 4.82 -9.68 4.25
CA ARG A 90 3.63 -10.23 3.58
C ARG A 90 3.99 -11.05 2.34
N PHE A 91 5.06 -10.65 1.66
CA PHE A 91 5.62 -11.29 0.47
C PHE A 91 6.69 -12.35 0.80
N MET A 92 6.92 -12.68 2.08
CA MET A 92 7.98 -13.60 2.50
C MET A 92 7.89 -15.01 1.89
N ASP A 93 6.68 -15.47 1.55
CA ASP A 93 6.45 -16.79 0.96
C ASP A 93 6.67 -16.79 -0.57
N MET A 94 6.78 -15.62 -1.21
CA MET A 94 7.12 -15.51 -2.64
C MET A 94 8.54 -16.04 -2.88
N VAL A 95 8.61 -17.17 -3.58
CA VAL A 95 9.84 -17.75 -4.10
C VAL A 95 9.78 -17.91 -5.63
N ASN A 96 10.92 -17.70 -6.29
CA ASN A 96 11.15 -17.83 -7.73
C ASN A 96 10.09 -17.13 -8.61
N PRO A 97 10.04 -15.78 -8.63
CA PRO A 97 10.97 -14.85 -7.99
C PRO A 97 10.69 -14.60 -6.51
N LYS A 98 11.75 -14.32 -5.74
CA LYS A 98 11.62 -13.63 -4.45
C LYS A 98 11.26 -12.17 -4.68
N ILE A 99 10.15 -11.71 -4.10
CA ILE A 99 9.74 -10.30 -4.16
C ILE A 99 10.24 -9.55 -2.92
N SER A 100 10.69 -8.32 -3.12
CA SER A 100 11.06 -7.40 -2.04
C SER A 100 10.91 -5.96 -2.49
N PHE A 101 10.50 -5.06 -1.60
CA PHE A 101 10.40 -3.63 -1.84
C PHE A 101 11.54 -2.91 -1.10
N ILE A 102 12.21 -1.96 -1.77
CA ILE A 102 13.13 -1.01 -1.14
C ILE A 102 12.55 0.40 -1.24
N LEU A 103 12.69 1.18 -0.17
CA LEU A 103 12.26 2.57 -0.15
C LEU A 103 13.38 3.43 -0.72
N VAL A 104 13.16 4.00 -1.91
CA VAL A 104 14.15 4.83 -2.63
C VAL A 104 13.90 6.34 -2.44
N GLY A 105 12.66 6.73 -2.13
CA GLY A 105 12.30 8.13 -1.93
C GLY A 105 11.00 8.32 -1.16
N VAL A 106 10.88 9.50 -0.52
CA VAL A 106 9.66 9.94 0.18
C VAL A 106 9.34 11.38 -0.17
N THR A 107 8.17 11.62 -0.78
CA THR A 107 7.66 12.96 -1.10
C THR A 107 6.59 13.39 -0.11
N ARG A 108 6.65 14.65 0.32
CA ARG A 108 5.56 15.34 1.01
C ARG A 108 4.72 16.10 -0.03
N ALA A 109 3.49 15.66 -0.26
CA ALA A 109 2.57 16.37 -1.15
C ALA A 109 1.89 17.56 -0.45
N LYS A 110 1.32 18.48 -1.24
CA LYS A 110 0.46 19.56 -0.76
C LYS A 110 -1.01 19.12 -0.84
N ASP A 111 -1.91 19.88 -0.22
CA ASP A 111 -3.35 19.72 -0.54
C ASP A 111 -3.55 20.03 -2.03
N HIS A 112 -4.51 19.34 -2.66
CA HIS A 112 -4.93 19.49 -4.06
C HIS A 112 -3.96 18.98 -5.15
N ASP A 113 -2.82 18.35 -4.82
CA ASP A 113 -1.92 17.77 -5.85
C ASP A 113 -2.53 16.58 -6.61
N PHE A 114 -3.56 15.91 -6.05
CA PHE A 114 -4.18 14.70 -6.61
C PHE A 114 -5.71 14.78 -6.68
N ALA A 115 -6.36 15.22 -5.60
CA ALA A 115 -7.80 15.45 -5.55
C ALA A 115 -8.17 16.47 -4.47
N ASP A 116 -9.38 17.02 -4.58
CA ASP A 116 -9.98 17.82 -3.51
C ASP A 116 -10.43 16.94 -2.34
N SER A 117 -10.22 17.44 -1.12
CA SER A 117 -10.73 16.85 0.11
C SER A 117 -11.61 17.84 0.87
N ASN A 118 -12.49 17.34 1.72
CA ASN A 118 -13.23 18.19 2.67
C ASN A 118 -12.48 18.34 4.02
N GLY A 119 -11.17 18.06 4.05
CA GLY A 119 -10.33 18.07 5.26
C GLY A 119 -10.50 16.88 6.21
N ARG A 120 -11.42 15.96 5.92
CA ARG A 120 -11.58 14.67 6.64
C ARG A 120 -11.63 13.47 5.71
N ASN A 121 -12.29 13.63 4.57
CA ASN A 121 -12.57 12.59 3.61
C ASN A 121 -12.05 12.96 2.22
N ILE A 122 -11.70 11.96 1.43
CA ILE A 122 -11.22 12.12 0.05
C ILE A 122 -11.84 11.07 -0.89
N ASP A 123 -12.13 11.48 -2.12
CA ASP A 123 -12.65 10.61 -3.17
C ASP A 123 -11.49 9.80 -3.78
N ALA A 124 -11.41 8.52 -3.44
CA ALA A 124 -10.33 7.62 -3.85
C ALA A 124 -10.23 7.51 -5.37
N SER A 125 -11.35 7.45 -6.10
CA SER A 125 -11.32 7.39 -7.57
C SER A 125 -10.68 8.64 -8.18
N LYS A 126 -10.86 9.81 -7.56
CA LYS A 126 -10.20 11.06 -7.99
C LYS A 126 -8.74 11.11 -7.57
N MET A 127 -8.43 10.74 -6.31
CA MET A 127 -7.06 10.74 -5.80
C MET A 127 -6.17 9.83 -6.65
N TYR A 128 -6.64 8.62 -6.94
CA TYR A 128 -5.99 7.65 -7.80
C TYR A 128 -5.74 8.18 -9.22
N ALA A 129 -6.76 8.79 -9.85
CA ALA A 129 -6.63 9.38 -11.17
C ALA A 129 -5.61 10.54 -11.19
N GLY A 130 -5.65 11.40 -10.17
CA GLY A 130 -4.67 12.48 -9.98
C GLY A 130 -3.26 11.96 -9.78
N LEU A 131 -3.07 10.94 -8.94
CA LEU A 131 -1.79 10.29 -8.66
C LEU A 131 -1.18 9.66 -9.93
N LYS A 132 -1.98 8.96 -10.74
CA LYS A 132 -1.55 8.44 -12.06
C LYS A 132 -1.09 9.56 -12.98
N SER A 133 -1.83 10.66 -13.02
CA SER A 133 -1.49 11.83 -13.84
C SER A 133 -0.19 12.50 -13.35
N TYR A 134 -0.02 12.62 -12.03
CA TYR A 134 1.16 13.21 -11.40
C TYR A 134 2.42 12.39 -11.64
N ASN A 135 2.35 11.05 -11.49
CA ASN A 135 3.46 10.15 -11.82
C ASN A 135 3.82 10.21 -13.32
N LYS A 136 2.82 10.11 -14.20
CA LYS A 136 3.01 10.16 -15.67
C LYS A 136 3.63 11.49 -16.15
N GLN A 137 3.42 12.58 -15.42
CA GLN A 137 4.03 13.89 -15.69
C GLN A 137 5.48 14.03 -15.20
N GLY A 138 6.07 12.97 -14.60
CA GLY A 138 7.45 13.01 -14.10
C GLY A 138 7.64 13.93 -12.89
N LYS A 139 6.57 14.24 -12.14
CA LYS A 139 6.61 15.17 -11.00
C LYS A 139 7.16 14.55 -9.72
N ILE A 140 7.42 13.25 -9.71
CA ILE A 140 7.99 12.52 -8.58
C ILE A 140 9.51 12.47 -8.77
N PRO A 141 10.31 12.92 -7.78
CA PRO A 141 11.74 13.06 -7.95
C PRO A 141 12.46 11.71 -7.78
N GLY A 142 13.43 11.45 -8.65
CA GLY A 142 14.21 10.21 -8.64
C GLY A 142 13.72 9.19 -9.66
N TYR A 143 14.19 7.95 -9.52
CA TYR A 143 13.70 6.79 -10.27
C TYR A 143 12.95 5.86 -9.31
N HIS A 144 11.87 5.24 -9.79
CA HIS A 144 11.06 4.30 -9.04
C HIS A 144 10.27 3.39 -10.00
N ASP A 145 10.04 2.15 -9.57
CA ASP A 145 9.19 1.19 -10.28
C ASP A 145 7.71 1.41 -9.96
N VAL A 146 7.43 1.94 -8.76
CA VAL A 146 6.07 2.11 -8.25
C VAL A 146 5.99 3.24 -7.24
N VAL A 147 4.85 3.93 -7.26
CA VAL A 147 4.50 4.98 -6.31
C VAL A 147 3.41 4.46 -5.38
N TYR A 148 3.55 4.69 -4.07
CA TYR A 148 2.46 4.50 -3.12
C TYR A 148 2.11 5.81 -2.41
N LEU A 149 0.83 6.20 -2.40
CA LEU A 149 0.35 7.35 -1.63
C LEU A 149 -0.29 6.90 -0.31
N ALA A 150 0.28 7.33 0.81
CA ALA A 150 -0.31 7.19 2.13
C ALA A 150 -1.12 8.44 2.48
N THR A 151 -2.44 8.28 2.70
CA THR A 151 -3.34 9.36 3.14
C THR A 151 -3.76 9.20 4.60
N GLY A 152 -3.91 10.33 5.30
CA GLY A 152 -4.47 10.41 6.65
C GLY A 152 -5.93 10.88 6.66
N LEU A 153 -6.65 10.66 5.56
CA LEU A 153 -8.07 10.98 5.33
C LEU A 153 -8.89 9.69 5.17
N ASP A 154 -10.19 9.78 5.45
CA ASP A 154 -11.20 8.73 5.27
C ASP A 154 -11.59 8.62 3.79
N MET A 155 -11.17 7.53 3.13
CA MET A 155 -11.34 7.30 1.71
C MET A 155 -12.75 6.77 1.39
N PHE A 156 -13.37 7.38 0.38
CA PHE A 156 -14.67 6.97 -0.14
C PHE A 156 -14.66 6.91 -1.66
N MET A 157 -15.66 6.26 -2.26
CA MET A 157 -15.94 6.33 -3.69
C MET A 157 -17.38 6.74 -3.95
N VAL A 158 -17.66 7.31 -5.13
CA VAL A 158 -19.02 7.58 -5.59
C VAL A 158 -19.40 6.57 -6.67
N VAL A 159 -20.27 5.62 -6.32
CA VAL A 159 -20.71 4.54 -7.22
C VAL A 159 -22.19 4.74 -7.55
N LYS A 160 -22.53 4.89 -8.83
CA LYS A 160 -23.91 5.19 -9.30
C LYS A 160 -24.52 6.41 -8.58
N GLY A 161 -23.72 7.43 -8.28
CA GLY A 161 -24.13 8.64 -7.55
C GLY A 161 -24.22 8.49 -6.02
N ALA A 162 -24.07 7.28 -5.47
CA ALA A 162 -24.10 7.04 -4.03
C ALA A 162 -22.68 6.99 -3.44
N LYS A 163 -22.46 7.67 -2.31
CA LYS A 163 -21.23 7.56 -1.52
C LYS A 163 -21.08 6.14 -0.95
N LYS A 164 -19.89 5.57 -1.07
CA LYS A 164 -19.48 4.28 -0.51
C LYS A 164 -18.24 4.50 0.34
N ASP A 165 -18.39 4.26 1.64
CA ASP A 165 -17.35 4.43 2.66
C ASP A 165 -16.68 3.09 2.96
N GLY A 166 -15.53 3.13 3.65
CA GLY A 166 -14.74 1.93 3.97
C GLY A 166 -13.90 1.42 2.78
N ILE A 167 -13.56 2.31 1.86
CA ILE A 167 -12.57 2.04 0.81
C ILE A 167 -11.21 2.32 1.43
N LEU A 168 -10.33 1.32 1.56
CA LEU A 168 -9.04 1.52 2.23
C LEU A 168 -7.90 1.88 1.26
N GLY A 169 -8.01 1.52 -0.01
CA GLY A 169 -6.97 1.73 -1.02
C GLY A 169 -7.46 1.49 -2.44
N LEU A 170 -6.61 1.85 -3.41
CA LEU A 170 -6.76 1.57 -4.84
C LEU A 170 -5.38 1.40 -5.50
N ALA A 171 -5.27 0.54 -6.51
CA ALA A 171 -4.04 0.30 -7.24
C ALA A 171 -4.22 0.19 -8.75
N THR A 172 -3.11 0.31 -9.48
CA THR A 172 -3.03 -0.10 -10.87
C THR A 172 -2.81 -1.60 -10.94
N GLU A 173 -3.81 -2.36 -11.39
CA GLU A 173 -3.64 -3.79 -11.62
C GLU A 173 -2.61 -4.03 -12.74
N GLY A 174 -1.57 -4.83 -12.45
CA GLY A 174 -0.58 -5.29 -13.43
C GLY A 174 0.13 -4.18 -14.19
N GLY A 175 0.79 -3.26 -13.48
CA GLY A 175 1.42 -2.08 -14.09
C GLY A 175 2.76 -1.65 -13.51
N ILE A 176 3.51 -2.52 -12.82
CA ILE A 176 4.82 -2.18 -12.25
C ILE A 176 5.79 -1.62 -13.33
N CYS A 177 6.63 -0.66 -12.97
CA CYS A 177 7.54 0.09 -13.85
C CYS A 177 6.87 0.96 -14.95
N ALA A 178 5.56 0.92 -15.12
CA ALA A 178 4.87 1.78 -16.08
C ALA A 178 4.74 3.23 -15.55
N PRO A 179 4.61 4.25 -16.42
CA PRO A 179 4.40 5.65 -15.99
C PRO A 179 3.13 5.89 -15.15
N ASN A 180 2.24 4.90 -15.06
CA ASN A 180 1.03 4.91 -14.25
C ASN A 180 1.07 3.88 -13.09
N ALA A 181 2.24 3.32 -12.77
CA ALA A 181 2.48 2.37 -11.67
C ALA A 181 2.25 3.03 -10.31
N VAL A 182 1.00 3.10 -9.88
CA VAL A 182 0.63 3.74 -8.61
C VAL A 182 -0.36 2.88 -7.82
N GLY A 183 -0.24 2.96 -6.49
CA GLY A 183 -1.27 2.60 -5.53
C GLY A 183 -1.42 3.67 -4.46
N GLU A 184 -2.50 3.60 -3.71
CA GLU A 184 -2.82 4.54 -2.64
C GLU A 184 -3.61 3.85 -1.52
N GLY A 185 -3.54 4.38 -0.31
CA GLY A 185 -4.40 3.92 0.77
C GLY A 185 -4.24 4.66 2.09
N GLU A 186 -5.16 4.37 2.99
CA GLU A 186 -5.21 4.95 4.34
C GLU A 186 -4.05 4.44 5.22
N ASP A 187 -3.47 5.36 5.99
CA ASP A 187 -2.65 5.04 7.16
C ASP A 187 -2.84 6.11 8.25
N THR A 188 -3.05 5.68 9.50
CA THR A 188 -3.06 6.58 10.65
C THR A 188 -1.62 6.86 11.07
N PRO A 189 -1.16 8.12 11.07
CA PRO A 189 0.21 8.45 11.45
C PRO A 189 0.62 7.90 12.83
N HIS A 190 1.79 7.26 12.88
CA HIS A 190 2.35 6.57 14.05
C HIS A 190 1.60 5.30 14.48
N MET A 191 0.81 4.66 13.60
CA MET A 191 0.05 3.44 13.93
C MET A 191 0.40 2.21 13.08
N TYR A 192 0.85 2.41 11.83
CA TYR A 192 1.13 1.35 10.85
C TYR A 192 -0.08 0.45 10.53
N ASP A 193 -1.30 0.98 10.67
CA ASP A 193 -2.54 0.28 10.29
C ASP A 193 -2.69 0.16 8.76
N GLY A 194 -2.06 1.04 7.98
CA GLY A 194 -2.00 0.94 6.52
C GLY A 194 -1.11 -0.18 5.97
N VAL A 195 -0.36 -0.93 6.80
CA VAL A 195 0.57 -1.98 6.32
C VAL A 195 -0.13 -3.07 5.51
N ARG A 196 -1.35 -3.47 5.90
CA ARG A 196 -2.13 -4.48 5.16
C ARG A 196 -2.56 -3.93 3.80
N THR A 197 -3.15 -2.73 3.79
CA THR A 197 -3.59 -2.00 2.60
C THR A 197 -2.43 -1.83 1.62
N MET A 198 -1.31 -1.27 2.07
CA MET A 198 -0.13 -1.05 1.24
C MET A 198 0.40 -2.34 0.61
N ALA A 199 0.42 -3.45 1.36
CA ALA A 199 0.83 -4.74 0.81
C ALA A 199 -0.19 -5.32 -0.20
N HIS A 200 -1.49 -5.08 0.00
CA HIS A 200 -2.57 -5.48 -0.93
C HIS A 200 -2.46 -4.69 -2.26
N GLU A 201 -2.37 -3.37 -2.18
CA GLU A 201 -2.26 -2.50 -3.36
C GLU A 201 -0.96 -2.75 -4.14
N LEU A 202 0.16 -3.02 -3.46
CA LEU A 202 1.42 -3.40 -4.13
C LEU A 202 1.40 -4.82 -4.71
N ALA A 203 0.55 -5.73 -4.23
CA ALA A 203 0.33 -7.01 -4.89
C ALA A 203 -0.54 -6.86 -6.16
N HIS A 204 -1.49 -5.92 -6.18
CA HIS A 204 -2.19 -5.53 -7.40
C HIS A 204 -1.26 -4.94 -8.47
N THR A 205 -0.31 -4.05 -8.11
CA THR A 205 0.66 -3.52 -9.11
C THR A 205 1.57 -4.60 -9.70
N LEU A 206 1.83 -5.66 -8.94
CA LEU A 206 2.52 -6.88 -9.38
C LEU A 206 1.62 -7.89 -10.12
N GLY A 207 0.40 -7.52 -10.49
CA GLY A 207 -0.50 -8.33 -11.32
C GLY A 207 -1.27 -9.42 -10.58
N SER A 208 -1.41 -9.33 -9.26
CA SER A 208 -2.36 -10.17 -8.53
C SER A 208 -3.79 -9.63 -8.70
N PRO A 209 -4.77 -10.45 -9.11
CA PRO A 209 -6.18 -10.16 -8.87
C PRO A 209 -6.53 -10.45 -7.39
N HIS A 210 -7.80 -10.28 -7.06
CA HIS A 210 -8.39 -10.75 -5.81
C HIS A 210 -8.48 -12.29 -5.71
N ASP A 211 -8.49 -12.81 -4.48
CA ASP A 211 -8.68 -14.24 -4.19
C ASP A 211 -10.18 -14.62 -4.24
N GLU A 212 -10.67 -14.89 -5.46
CA GLU A 212 -12.08 -15.22 -5.73
C GLU A 212 -12.28 -16.60 -6.39
N THR A 213 -11.22 -17.42 -6.49
CA THR A 213 -11.28 -18.72 -7.17
C THR A 213 -11.71 -19.85 -6.22
N PRO A 214 -12.21 -20.99 -6.74
CA PRO A 214 -12.49 -22.17 -5.89
C PRO A 214 -11.26 -22.70 -5.13
N GLU A 215 -10.05 -22.52 -5.69
CA GLU A 215 -8.78 -22.94 -5.09
C GLU A 215 -8.24 -21.96 -4.04
N CYS A 216 -8.65 -20.69 -4.10
CA CYS A 216 -8.35 -19.65 -3.11
C CYS A 216 -9.62 -18.85 -2.81
N PRO A 217 -10.55 -19.39 -2.00
CA PRO A 217 -11.81 -18.74 -1.72
C PRO A 217 -11.64 -17.44 -0.93
N TRP A 218 -12.46 -16.43 -1.23
CA TRP A 218 -12.49 -15.15 -0.52
C TRP A 218 -12.65 -15.29 1.01
N ALA A 219 -13.36 -16.33 1.44
CA ALA A 219 -13.58 -16.64 2.85
C ALA A 219 -12.32 -17.09 3.62
N ASP A 220 -11.26 -17.54 2.94
CA ASP A 220 -9.99 -17.93 3.57
C ASP A 220 -9.23 -16.72 4.16
N GLY A 221 -9.61 -15.49 3.77
CA GLY A 221 -9.13 -14.25 4.37
C GLY A 221 -7.62 -14.01 4.19
N TYR A 222 -7.06 -14.42 3.05
CA TYR A 222 -5.71 -14.06 2.62
C TYR A 222 -5.61 -12.56 2.30
N LEU A 223 -4.38 -12.07 2.09
CA LEU A 223 -4.10 -10.65 1.86
C LEU A 223 -4.95 -10.05 0.73
N MET A 224 -5.21 -10.77 -0.37
CA MET A 224 -5.94 -10.28 -1.55
C MET A 224 -7.47 -10.37 -1.42
N THR A 225 -7.98 -10.16 -0.20
CA THR A 225 -9.42 -10.04 0.11
C THR A 225 -9.67 -8.86 1.06
N ASN A 226 -10.93 -8.52 1.34
CA ASN A 226 -11.28 -7.63 2.46
C ASN A 226 -11.59 -8.36 3.77
N ILE A 227 -11.54 -9.70 3.78
CA ILE A 227 -11.80 -10.52 4.96
C ILE A 227 -10.49 -10.78 5.71
N GLU A 228 -10.56 -10.78 7.04
CA GLU A 228 -9.42 -11.04 7.92
C GLU A 228 -9.63 -12.32 8.74
N VAL A 229 -9.06 -13.43 8.27
CA VAL A 229 -9.13 -14.72 8.99
C VAL A 229 -7.76 -15.13 9.53
N GLY A 230 -7.70 -15.26 10.85
CA GLY A 230 -6.53 -15.79 11.57
C GLY A 230 -5.23 -15.14 11.14
N THR A 231 -4.26 -15.95 10.71
CA THR A 231 -2.96 -15.46 10.21
C THR A 231 -2.87 -15.38 8.68
N ASN A 232 -3.90 -15.84 7.94
CA ASN A 232 -3.90 -15.84 6.47
C ASN A 232 -3.80 -14.43 5.89
N LYS A 233 -4.43 -13.46 6.55
CA LYS A 233 -4.38 -12.03 6.19
C LYS A 233 -2.99 -11.40 6.16
N HIS A 234 -1.98 -12.08 6.73
CA HIS A 234 -0.58 -11.67 6.66
C HIS A 234 0.21 -12.39 5.54
N ARG A 235 -0.49 -13.12 4.65
CA ARG A 235 0.08 -13.94 3.58
C ARG A 235 -0.66 -13.73 2.27
N ILE A 236 0.07 -13.91 1.18
CA ILE A 236 -0.47 -13.99 -0.17
C ILE A 236 -0.95 -15.45 -0.37
N SER A 237 -2.07 -15.66 -1.07
CA SER A 237 -2.54 -17.03 -1.38
C SER A 237 -1.67 -17.67 -2.46
N LYS A 238 -1.74 -19.00 -2.60
CA LYS A 238 -1.07 -19.71 -3.71
C LYS A 238 -1.54 -19.24 -5.10
N CYS A 239 -2.77 -18.76 -5.23
CA CYS A 239 -3.33 -18.25 -6.49
C CYS A 239 -2.74 -16.88 -6.82
N SER A 240 -2.70 -15.98 -5.83
CA SER A 240 -2.09 -14.67 -5.93
C SER A 240 -0.57 -14.77 -6.17
N GLU A 241 0.14 -15.66 -5.48
CA GLU A 241 1.57 -15.95 -5.74
C GLU A 241 1.80 -16.41 -7.20
N LYS A 242 0.94 -17.31 -7.70
CA LYS A 242 0.99 -17.80 -9.08
C LYS A 242 0.81 -16.64 -10.07
N LYS A 243 -0.14 -15.74 -9.82
CA LYS A 243 -0.42 -14.59 -10.70
C LYS A 243 0.72 -13.58 -10.72
N ILE A 244 1.26 -13.22 -9.55
CA ILE A 244 2.47 -12.38 -9.45
C ILE A 244 3.64 -13.02 -10.21
N ARG A 245 3.87 -14.32 -10.02
CA ARG A 245 4.93 -15.07 -10.72
C ARG A 245 4.73 -15.13 -12.24
N GLU A 246 3.49 -15.29 -12.72
CA GLU A 246 3.13 -15.26 -14.15
C GLU A 246 3.29 -13.86 -14.78
N TYR A 247 3.12 -12.80 -14.00
CA TYR A 247 3.30 -11.41 -14.42
C TYR A 247 4.78 -11.00 -14.42
N VAL A 248 5.48 -11.16 -13.29
CA VAL A 248 6.88 -10.73 -13.11
C VAL A 248 7.82 -11.39 -14.13
N ARG A 249 7.59 -12.65 -14.52
CA ARG A 249 8.35 -13.36 -15.58
C ARG A 249 8.24 -12.76 -16.99
N LYS A 250 7.40 -11.75 -17.19
CA LYS A 250 7.20 -11.04 -18.48
C LYS A 250 7.72 -9.60 -18.45
N LEU A 251 8.27 -9.14 -17.33
CA LEU A 251 8.88 -7.82 -17.21
C LEU A 251 10.17 -7.74 -18.04
N SER A 252 10.51 -6.54 -18.49
CA SER A 252 11.78 -6.27 -19.16
C SER A 252 12.94 -6.28 -18.15
N ASP A 253 14.14 -6.59 -18.64
CA ASP A 253 15.37 -6.52 -17.84
C ASP A 253 15.56 -5.12 -17.21
N ASP A 254 15.17 -4.05 -17.93
CA ASP A 254 15.20 -2.67 -17.43
C ASP A 254 14.30 -2.42 -16.21
N CYS A 255 13.16 -3.13 -16.11
CA CYS A 255 12.24 -3.05 -14.98
C CYS A 255 12.66 -3.94 -13.80
N ILE A 256 13.41 -5.02 -14.06
CA ILE A 256 13.90 -5.93 -13.01
C ILE A 256 15.16 -5.37 -12.34
N LYS A 257 15.89 -4.51 -13.04
CA LYS A 257 17.15 -3.92 -12.61
C LYS A 257 16.92 -2.78 -11.61
N VAL A 258 17.49 -2.92 -10.41
CA VAL A 258 17.58 -1.84 -9.43
C VAL A 258 18.51 -0.73 -9.95
N MET A 259 18.00 0.50 -10.01
CA MET A 259 18.67 1.67 -10.56
C MET A 259 19.15 2.65 -9.47
N ASN A 260 18.50 2.72 -8.31
CA ASN A 260 18.96 3.56 -7.20
C ASN A 260 20.05 2.88 -6.36
N LYS A 261 20.99 3.69 -5.87
CA LYS A 261 21.92 3.30 -4.80
C LYS A 261 21.35 3.51 -3.40
N GLN A 262 20.29 4.32 -3.28
CA GLN A 262 19.66 4.66 -2.00
C GLN A 262 18.62 3.62 -1.62
N ASN A 263 18.72 3.09 -0.40
CA ASN A 263 17.73 2.20 0.17
C ASN A 263 17.56 2.53 1.66
N TYR A 264 16.50 3.26 2.01
CA TYR A 264 16.26 3.71 3.39
C TYR A 264 15.99 2.57 4.40
N LEU A 265 15.82 1.32 3.96
CA LEU A 265 15.67 0.17 4.85
C LEU A 265 17.01 -0.29 5.45
N GLU A 266 18.14 0.02 4.81
CA GLU A 266 19.46 -0.39 5.29
C GLU A 266 19.83 0.26 6.63
N ASP A 267 19.48 1.53 6.80
CA ASP A 267 19.64 2.29 8.04
C ASP A 267 18.52 2.01 9.06
N HIS A 268 17.38 1.45 8.63
CA HIS A 268 16.12 1.42 9.39
C HIS A 268 15.51 0.02 9.44
N LYS A 269 16.28 -0.97 9.89
CA LYS A 269 15.91 -2.41 9.97
C LYS A 269 14.85 -2.78 11.03
N ARG A 270 14.11 -1.82 11.59
CA ARG A 270 13.10 -2.06 12.63
C ARG A 270 11.74 -2.41 12.02
N PHE A 271 10.94 -3.16 12.76
CA PHE A 271 9.52 -3.39 12.48
C PHE A 271 8.62 -2.47 13.34
N PRO A 272 7.36 -2.21 12.94
CA PRO A 272 6.43 -1.31 13.62
C PRO A 272 6.40 -1.45 15.14
N GLY A 273 6.26 -2.68 15.65
CA GLY A 273 6.21 -3.04 17.07
C GLY A 273 7.48 -2.78 17.88
N GLN A 274 8.59 -2.45 17.23
CA GLN A 274 9.85 -2.03 17.87
C GLN A 274 9.99 -0.50 17.95
N THR A 275 9.05 0.25 17.36
CA THR A 275 9.05 1.72 17.33
C THR A 275 7.96 2.36 18.19
N ILE A 276 6.92 1.60 18.52
CA ILE A 276 5.73 2.05 19.26
C ILE A 276 5.61 1.31 20.59
N ARG A 277 5.24 2.03 21.66
CA ARG A 277 5.03 1.45 22.99
C ARG A 277 3.61 0.88 23.11
N ASP A 278 3.47 -0.32 23.68
CA ASP A 278 2.21 -1.04 23.88
C ASP A 278 1.07 -0.15 24.43
N GLU A 279 1.35 0.65 25.47
CA GLU A 279 0.37 1.57 26.07
C GLU A 279 -0.05 2.73 25.15
N TYR A 280 0.86 3.24 24.32
CA TYR A 280 0.56 4.30 23.35
C TYR A 280 -0.34 3.75 22.24
N TYR A 281 0.01 2.56 21.73
CA TYR A 281 -0.78 1.85 20.73
C TYR A 281 -2.19 1.55 21.25
N CYS A 282 -2.31 0.97 22.45
CA CYS A 282 -3.61 0.75 23.10
C CYS A 282 -4.41 2.04 23.32
N ARG A 283 -3.77 3.16 23.70
CA ARG A 283 -4.46 4.45 23.90
C ARG A 283 -5.08 4.98 22.60
N LYS A 284 -4.39 4.77 21.48
CA LYS A 284 -4.85 5.15 20.14
C LYS A 284 -5.99 4.26 19.66
N LEU A 285 -5.82 2.93 19.77
CA LEU A 285 -6.84 1.93 19.41
C LEU A 285 -8.14 2.12 20.19
N THR A 286 -8.05 2.40 21.49
CA THR A 286 -9.22 2.69 22.35
C THR A 286 -9.77 4.11 22.20
N LYS A 287 -9.25 4.91 21.25
CA LYS A 287 -9.64 6.29 20.92
C LYS A 287 -9.63 7.26 22.12
N GLN A 288 -8.87 6.97 23.17
CA GLN A 288 -8.91 7.71 24.45
C GLN A 288 -8.14 9.04 24.36
N ARG A 289 -8.86 10.15 24.54
CA ARG A 289 -8.32 11.52 24.55
C ARG A 289 -8.17 12.02 25.99
N GLY A 290 -6.99 12.54 26.33
CA GLY A 290 -6.71 13.17 27.63
C GLY A 290 -5.84 12.35 28.59
N LYS A 291 -5.04 13.04 29.41
CA LYS A 291 -4.07 12.43 30.34
C LYS A 291 -4.72 11.71 31.53
N LYS A 292 -5.96 12.05 31.89
CA LYS A 292 -6.68 11.48 33.06
C LYS A 292 -7.17 10.04 32.86
N VAL A 293 -7.18 9.52 31.62
CA VAL A 293 -7.56 8.14 31.34
C VAL A 293 -6.36 7.21 31.50
N LYS A 294 -6.42 6.31 32.50
CA LYS A 294 -5.45 5.23 32.66
C LYS A 294 -5.69 4.18 31.58
N VAL A 295 -4.67 3.92 30.76
CA VAL A 295 -4.67 2.87 29.74
C VAL A 295 -3.71 1.79 30.20
N ILE A 296 -4.09 0.54 30.05
CA ILE A 296 -3.31 -0.64 30.43
C ILE A 296 -3.23 -1.54 29.20
N ALA A 297 -2.01 -1.82 28.76
CA ALA A 297 -1.73 -2.82 27.75
C ALA A 297 -1.32 -4.13 28.44
N THR A 298 -1.89 -5.26 28.02
CA THR A 298 -1.55 -6.58 28.58
C THR A 298 -1.40 -7.59 27.44
N LYS A 299 -0.24 -8.23 27.35
CA LYS A 299 0.06 -9.21 26.31
C LYS A 299 -0.78 -10.47 26.52
N ALA A 300 -1.25 -11.04 25.41
CA ALA A 300 -2.04 -12.25 25.36
C ALA A 300 -1.43 -13.24 24.35
N PRO A 301 -1.76 -14.54 24.44
CA PRO A 301 -1.29 -15.53 23.48
C PRO A 301 -1.63 -15.19 22.03
N ASN A 302 -0.90 -15.78 21.09
CA ASN A 302 -1.12 -15.66 19.63
C ASN A 302 -1.04 -14.23 19.12
N CYS A 303 -0.06 -13.45 19.60
CA CYS A 303 0.20 -12.07 19.15
C CYS A 303 -0.99 -11.12 19.30
N PHE A 304 -1.67 -11.19 20.45
CA PHE A 304 -2.73 -10.25 20.80
C PHE A 304 -2.36 -9.39 22.00
N LEU A 305 -2.87 -8.16 21.99
CA LEU A 305 -2.75 -7.17 23.04
C LEU A 305 -4.16 -6.88 23.60
N LYS A 306 -4.37 -7.15 24.89
CA LYS A 306 -5.57 -6.73 25.60
C LYS A 306 -5.37 -5.28 26.04
N CYS A 307 -6.06 -4.37 25.36
CA CYS A 307 -6.06 -2.94 25.64
C CYS A 307 -7.26 -2.61 26.54
N CYS A 308 -6.99 -2.20 27.77
CA CYS A 308 -8.01 -1.72 28.70
C CYS A 308 -7.84 -0.22 28.96
N TYR A 309 -8.95 0.48 29.15
CA TYR A 309 -8.95 1.83 29.72
C TYR A 309 -9.87 1.89 30.94
N VAL A 310 -9.51 2.75 31.89
CA VAL A 310 -10.28 3.00 33.11
C VAL A 310 -10.68 4.47 33.14
N PHE A 311 -11.98 4.72 33.26
CA PHE A 311 -12.56 6.05 33.34
C PHE A 311 -13.68 6.06 34.39
N MET A 312 -13.59 6.98 35.36
CA MET A 312 -14.57 7.12 36.46
C MET A 312 -14.93 5.80 37.16
N GLY A 313 -13.92 4.95 37.43
CA GLY A 313 -14.08 3.63 38.04
C GLY A 313 -14.49 2.50 37.09
N TYR A 314 -15.07 2.82 35.93
CA TYR A 314 -15.44 1.81 34.93
C TYR A 314 -14.23 1.35 34.11
N ARG A 315 -14.09 0.03 33.91
CA ARG A 315 -13.03 -0.57 33.10
C ARG A 315 -13.62 -1.22 31.86
N SER A 316 -13.25 -0.70 30.70
CA SER A 316 -13.54 -1.34 29.39
C SER A 316 -12.25 -1.94 28.82
N CYS A 317 -12.37 -3.08 28.14
CA CYS A 317 -11.24 -3.79 27.53
C CYS A 317 -11.61 -4.33 26.15
N SER A 318 -10.69 -4.21 25.20
CA SER A 318 -10.78 -4.81 23.86
C SER A 318 -9.48 -5.56 23.54
N LYS A 319 -9.58 -6.55 22.64
CA LYS A 319 -8.46 -7.36 22.17
C LYS A 319 -8.08 -6.89 20.78
N HIS A 320 -6.81 -6.54 20.58
CA HIS A 320 -6.24 -6.05 19.32
C HIS A 320 -5.02 -6.88 18.97
N GLU A 321 -4.61 -6.87 17.71
CA GLU A 321 -3.39 -7.59 17.31
C GLU A 321 -2.13 -6.81 17.67
N MET A 322 -1.06 -7.54 17.92
CA MET A 322 0.27 -6.99 18.12
C MET A 322 0.92 -6.73 16.77
N LEU A 323 1.51 -5.55 16.63
CA LEU A 323 2.27 -5.19 15.44
C LEU A 323 3.51 -6.08 15.27
N ASP A 324 3.93 -6.28 14.02
CA ASP A 324 5.16 -7.00 13.70
C ASP A 324 6.36 -6.42 14.47
N GLY A 325 7.15 -7.28 15.12
CA GLY A 325 8.27 -6.90 15.99
C GLY A 325 7.92 -6.64 17.46
N MET A 326 6.64 -6.59 17.86
CA MET A 326 6.29 -6.46 19.29
C MET A 326 6.71 -7.73 20.06
N THR A 327 7.35 -7.56 21.22
CA THR A 327 7.75 -8.68 22.09
C THR A 327 6.54 -9.40 22.67
N CYS A 328 6.32 -10.67 22.31
CA CYS A 328 5.21 -11.50 22.77
C CYS A 328 5.57 -12.51 23.87
N GLY A 329 6.87 -12.69 24.13
CA GLY A 329 7.39 -13.53 25.21
C GLY A 329 8.87 -13.26 25.45
N ARG A 330 9.50 -13.95 26.41
CA ARG A 330 10.94 -13.81 26.67
C ARG A 330 11.74 -14.21 25.43
N GLY A 331 12.43 -13.25 24.81
CA GLY A 331 13.17 -13.45 23.57
C GLY A 331 12.32 -13.68 22.31
N LYS A 332 10.99 -13.52 22.38
CA LYS A 332 10.08 -13.80 21.26
C LYS A 332 9.36 -12.54 20.79
N THR A 333 9.21 -12.40 19.48
CA THR A 333 8.51 -11.28 18.83
C THR A 333 7.43 -11.76 17.87
N CYS A 334 6.43 -10.90 17.64
CA CYS A 334 5.38 -11.15 16.67
C CYS A 334 5.87 -10.98 15.23
N GLN A 335 5.48 -11.88 14.35
CA GLN A 335 5.66 -11.79 12.91
C GLN A 335 4.47 -12.45 12.22
N ARG A 336 3.76 -11.73 11.36
CA ARG A 336 2.62 -12.26 10.58
C ARG A 336 1.58 -12.97 11.46
N GLY A 337 1.30 -12.41 12.64
CA GLY A 337 0.39 -12.96 13.66
C GLY A 337 0.93 -14.15 14.48
N ILE A 338 2.18 -14.57 14.28
CA ILE A 338 2.80 -15.70 15.00
C ILE A 338 3.83 -15.18 16.02
N CYS A 339 3.82 -15.74 17.23
CA CYS A 339 4.79 -15.44 18.28
C CYS A 339 5.95 -16.45 18.23
N GLY A 340 7.14 -16.01 17.81
CA GLY A 340 8.30 -16.89 17.60
C GLY A 340 9.62 -16.26 18.04
N TYR A 341 10.69 -17.06 18.01
CA TYR A 341 12.04 -16.53 17.91
C TYR A 341 12.26 -16.05 16.46
N GLN A 342 13.10 -15.04 16.27
CA GLN A 342 13.49 -14.48 14.96
C GLN A 342 15.03 -14.41 14.89
#